data_AF-X1L6F4-F1
#
_entry.id   AF-X1L6F4-F1
#
_cell.length_a   1.000
_cell.length_b   1.000
_cell.length_c   1.000
_cell.angle_alpha   90.00
_cell.angle_beta   90.00
_cell.angle_gamma   90.00
#
_symmetry.space_group_name_H-M   'P 1'
#
loop_
_entity.id
_entity.type
_entity.pdbx_description
1 polymer ?
#
loop_
_entity_poly.entity_id
_entity_poly.type
_entity_poly.pdbx_seq_one_letter_code
_entity_poly.pdbx_strand_id
1 'polypeptide(L)'
;NYLTECFKPIIKQIEKISKKRYEKDKNTNQAMRIIADHIKASVFIIADGIIPSNTEQGYVLRRLIRRAIRYGRELNIKNSIKQIADPVFKIYDDYPELQKNKKRILQELEKEEKKFNKTLEKGLNKFKRFVSEKKKLSGKNTFLLYQSYGFPIEMIEEECEKNNIKFSRKEFEKEQKKHQELSRTASAGKFKSGLADSSEATTKLHTAAHLLLKRVEFVLNFLELRP
;
A
#
# COMPACT_ATOMS: atom_id res chain seq x y z
N ASN A 1 16.83 -1.05 17.06
CA ASN A 1 16.72 -0.47 18.42
C ASN A 1 15.75 0.71 18.34
N TYR A 2 14.59 0.66 19.00
CA TYR A 2 13.50 1.66 18.87
C TYR A 2 13.48 2.70 20.00
N LEU A 3 14.43 2.61 20.93
CA LEU A 3 14.67 3.60 21.98
C LEU A 3 15.69 4.66 21.57
N THR A 4 16.18 4.61 20.33
CA THR A 4 17.13 5.57 19.77
C THR A 4 16.45 6.93 19.51
N GLU A 5 17.25 7.97 19.37
CA GLU A 5 16.75 9.35 19.18
C GLU A 5 15.87 9.49 17.93
N CYS A 6 16.14 8.71 16.88
CA CYS A 6 15.36 8.76 15.64
C CYS A 6 13.97 8.10 15.72
N PHE A 7 13.64 7.38 16.80
CA PHE A 7 12.36 6.68 16.95
C PHE A 7 11.63 7.00 18.25
N LYS A 8 12.37 7.25 19.34
CA LYS A 8 11.82 7.53 20.67
C LYS A 8 10.77 8.65 20.67
N PRO A 9 10.93 9.78 19.95
CA PRO A 9 9.90 10.82 19.91
C PRO A 9 8.61 10.36 19.21
N ILE A 10 8.73 9.53 18.17
CA ILE A 10 7.58 8.95 17.45
C ILE A 10 6.84 7.96 18.36
N ILE A 11 7.57 7.07 19.03
CA ILE A 11 6.99 6.10 19.97
C ILE A 11 6.26 6.82 21.11
N LYS A 12 6.88 7.84 21.74
CA LYS A 12 6.23 8.65 22.78
C LYS A 12 4.93 9.30 22.30
N GLN A 13 4.92 9.77 21.06
CA GLN A 13 3.72 10.34 20.47
C GLN A 13 2.62 9.30 20.27
N ILE A 14 2.98 8.08 19.84
CA ILE A 14 2.04 6.96 19.73
C ILE A 14 1.51 6.55 21.12
N GLU A 15 2.37 6.49 22.15
CA GLU A 15 1.95 6.23 23.54
C GLU A 15 0.93 7.26 24.03
N LYS A 16 1.21 8.55 23.79
CA LYS A 16 0.32 9.66 24.17
C LYS A 16 -1.07 9.53 23.52
N ILE A 17 -1.12 9.21 22.23
CA ILE A 17 -2.37 9.12 21.47
C ILE A 17 -3.14 7.84 21.83
N SER A 18 -2.44 6.70 21.92
CA SER A 18 -3.06 5.40 22.24
C SER A 18 -3.40 5.20 23.71
N LYS A 19 -2.81 6.00 24.60
CA LYS A 19 -2.82 5.80 26.06
C LYS A 19 -2.24 4.43 26.49
N LYS A 20 -1.41 3.81 25.64
CA LYS A 20 -0.70 2.56 25.92
C LYS A 20 0.78 2.86 26.13
N ARG A 21 1.47 2.05 26.95
CA ARG A 21 2.90 2.18 27.19
C ARG A 21 3.70 1.20 26.35
N TYR A 22 4.78 1.68 25.77
CA TYR A 22 5.83 0.88 25.17
C TYR A 22 6.56 0.10 26.28
N GLU A 23 7.08 -1.08 25.95
CA GLU A 23 7.70 -2.05 26.86
C GLU A 23 6.76 -2.76 27.85
N LYS A 24 5.44 -2.50 27.78
CA LYS A 24 4.46 -3.18 28.63
C LYS A 24 4.04 -4.55 28.11
N ASP A 25 3.78 -4.67 26.81
CA ASP A 25 3.37 -5.93 26.19
C ASP A 25 3.89 -6.08 24.75
N LYS A 26 4.19 -7.32 24.36
CA LYS A 26 4.85 -7.63 23.08
C LYS A 26 4.04 -7.15 21.87
N ASN A 27 2.71 -7.26 21.93
CA ASN A 27 1.83 -6.92 20.81
C ASN A 27 1.74 -5.40 20.62
N THR A 28 1.58 -4.64 21.69
CA THR A 28 1.64 -3.18 21.67
C THR A 28 2.99 -2.70 21.19
N ASN A 29 4.09 -3.32 21.66
CA ASN A 29 5.43 -2.95 21.22
C ASN A 29 5.60 -3.17 19.72
N GLN A 30 5.19 -4.33 19.22
CA GLN A 30 5.24 -4.65 17.80
C GLN A 30 4.41 -3.64 16.99
N ALA A 31 3.20 -3.33 17.42
CA ALA A 31 2.33 -2.37 16.76
C ALA A 31 2.96 -0.96 16.71
N MET A 32 3.47 -0.46 17.84
CA MET A 32 4.11 0.86 17.92
C MET A 32 5.34 0.95 17.02
N ARG A 33 6.16 -0.11 16.98
CA ARG A 33 7.34 -0.21 16.11
C ARG A 33 6.97 -0.14 14.63
N ILE A 34 5.98 -0.93 14.21
CA ILE A 34 5.50 -0.95 12.83
C ILE A 34 4.92 0.40 12.42
N ILE A 35 4.13 1.04 13.29
CA ILE A 35 3.58 2.38 13.03
C ILE A 35 4.73 3.39 12.85
N ALA A 36 5.71 3.41 13.76
CA ALA A 36 6.81 4.35 13.72
C ALA A 36 7.67 4.20 12.44
N ASP A 37 8.02 2.96 12.07
CA ASP A 37 8.80 2.68 10.87
C ASP A 37 8.07 3.11 9.60
N HIS A 38 6.82 2.69 9.46
CA HIS A 38 6.06 2.96 8.26
C HIS A 38 5.70 4.44 8.11
N ILE A 39 5.43 5.15 9.20
CA ILE A 39 5.19 6.60 9.13
C ILE A 39 6.46 7.36 8.80
N LYS A 40 7.59 7.02 9.42
CA LYS A 40 8.86 7.64 9.09
C LYS A 40 9.19 7.44 7.60
N ALA A 41 9.13 6.21 7.10
CA ALA A 41 9.37 5.92 5.68
C ALA A 41 8.39 6.67 4.76
N SER A 42 7.10 6.68 5.11
CA SER A 42 6.08 7.37 4.31
C SER A 42 6.30 8.87 4.23
N VAL A 43 6.77 9.50 5.31
CA VAL A 43 7.09 10.94 5.36
C VAL A 43 8.20 11.28 4.36
N PHE A 44 9.29 10.51 4.34
CA PHE A 44 10.40 10.73 3.40
C PHE A 44 10.00 10.45 1.95
N ILE A 45 9.31 9.34 1.69
CA ILE A 45 8.83 9.01 0.34
C ILE A 45 7.92 10.12 -0.22
N ILE A 46 7.05 10.70 0.62
CA ILE A 46 6.22 11.83 0.17
C ILE A 46 7.05 13.09 -0.03
N ALA A 47 8.07 13.33 0.81
CA ALA A 47 8.99 14.45 0.65
C ALA A 47 9.67 14.41 -0.74
N ASP A 48 10.04 13.23 -1.21
CA ASP A 48 10.62 12.99 -2.55
C ASP A 48 9.63 13.14 -3.71
N GLY A 49 8.37 13.52 -3.42
CA GLY A 49 7.36 13.82 -4.43
C GLY A 49 6.41 12.66 -4.74
N ILE A 50 6.64 11.47 -4.19
CA ILE A 50 5.79 10.30 -4.44
C ILE A 50 4.47 10.43 -3.68
N ILE A 51 3.35 10.13 -4.35
CA ILE A 51 2.01 10.18 -3.75
C ILE A 51 1.34 8.80 -3.74
N PRO A 52 0.43 8.51 -2.77
CA PRO A 52 -0.22 7.20 -2.70
C PRO A 52 -1.05 6.87 -3.96
N SER A 53 -0.67 5.82 -4.68
CA SER A 53 -1.29 5.43 -5.96
C SER A 53 -1.59 3.91 -6.00
N ASN A 54 -2.13 3.43 -7.13
CA ASN A 54 -2.38 2.00 -7.36
C ASN A 54 -1.21 1.30 -8.07
N THR A 55 -0.15 2.01 -8.43
CA THR A 55 0.95 1.51 -9.27
C THR A 55 2.32 1.90 -8.72
N GLU A 56 3.34 1.11 -9.03
CA GLU A 56 4.76 1.43 -8.79
C GLU A 56 5.07 1.89 -7.35
N GLN A 57 5.85 2.96 -7.21
CA GLN A 57 6.29 3.53 -5.92
C GLN A 57 5.11 4.07 -5.11
N GLY A 58 4.12 4.66 -5.77
CA GLY A 58 2.91 5.16 -5.11
C GLY A 58 2.09 4.04 -4.47
N TYR A 59 2.09 2.84 -5.05
CA TYR A 59 1.50 1.65 -4.45
C TYR A 59 2.28 1.20 -3.21
N VAL A 60 3.62 1.19 -3.27
CA VAL A 60 4.45 0.87 -2.09
C VAL A 60 4.16 1.83 -0.95
N LEU A 61 4.16 3.14 -1.21
CA LEU A 61 3.82 4.18 -0.23
C LEU A 61 2.43 3.93 0.38
N ARG A 62 1.42 3.68 -0.46
CA ARG A 62 0.06 3.40 0.00
C ARG A 62 0.04 2.23 0.99
N ARG A 63 0.76 1.14 0.73
CA ARG A 63 0.80 -0.02 1.63
C ARG A 63 1.40 0.32 2.97
N LEU A 64 2.50 1.09 3.00
CA LEU A 64 3.14 1.53 4.25
C LEU A 64 2.15 2.33 5.11
N ILE A 65 1.50 3.33 4.52
CA ILE A 65 0.51 4.16 5.22
C ILE A 65 -0.65 3.31 5.75
N ARG A 66 -1.23 2.44 4.91
CA ARG A 66 -2.37 1.58 5.31
C ARG A 66 -2.00 0.61 6.42
N ARG A 67 -0.79 0.04 6.38
CA ARG A 67 -0.29 -0.85 7.44
C ARG A 67 -0.13 -0.10 8.76
N ALA A 68 0.43 1.12 8.74
CA ALA A 68 0.48 1.97 9.93
C ALA A 68 -0.92 2.27 10.49
N ILE A 69 -1.88 2.65 9.64
CA ILE A 69 -3.28 2.91 10.07
C ILE A 69 -3.90 1.67 10.70
N ARG A 70 -3.70 0.49 10.13
CA ARG A 70 -4.24 -0.77 10.64
C ARG A 70 -3.71 -1.10 12.04
N TYR A 71 -2.40 -1.00 12.26
CA TYR A 71 -1.84 -1.18 13.61
C TYR A 71 -2.28 -0.06 14.56
N GLY A 72 -2.46 1.16 14.06
CA GLY A 72 -3.09 2.24 14.81
C GLY A 72 -4.46 1.84 15.35
N ARG A 73 -5.31 1.18 14.52
CA ARG A 73 -6.62 0.68 14.97
C ARG A 73 -6.51 -0.35 16.09
N GLU A 74 -5.52 -1.24 16.10
CA GLU A 74 -5.29 -2.18 17.22
C GLU A 74 -4.92 -1.47 18.53
N LEU A 75 -4.34 -0.27 18.43
CA LEU A 75 -4.03 0.59 19.56
C LEU A 75 -5.15 1.60 19.86
N ASN A 76 -6.34 1.43 19.28
CA ASN A 76 -7.49 2.33 19.38
C ASN A 76 -7.23 3.76 18.85
N ILE A 77 -6.22 3.92 17.98
CA ILE A 77 -5.90 5.19 17.33
C ILE A 77 -6.78 5.33 16.08
N LYS A 78 -7.42 6.50 15.94
CA LYS A 78 -8.22 6.86 14.76
C LYS A 78 -7.95 8.31 14.37
N ASN A 79 -7.86 8.60 13.07
CA ASN A 79 -7.74 9.97 12.53
C ASN A 79 -6.59 10.77 13.14
N SER A 80 -5.47 10.09 13.40
CA SER A 80 -4.35 10.67 14.16
C SER A 80 -3.00 10.50 13.45
N ILE A 81 -3.00 10.12 12.16
CA ILE A 81 -1.77 9.77 11.48
C ILE A 81 -0.83 10.98 11.28
N LYS A 82 -1.40 12.17 11.11
CA LYS A 82 -0.64 13.44 11.05
C LYS A 82 0.10 13.69 12.35
N GLN A 83 -0.61 13.53 13.46
CA GLN A 83 -0.09 13.77 14.80
C GLN A 83 1.02 12.79 15.14
N ILE A 84 0.95 11.55 14.62
CA ILE A 84 2.03 10.56 14.75
C ILE A 84 3.25 10.94 13.89
N ALA A 85 3.04 11.56 12.74
CA ALA A 85 4.11 12.00 11.84
C ALA A 85 4.83 13.28 12.31
N ASP A 86 4.17 14.14 13.11
CA ASP A 86 4.73 15.42 13.57
C ASP A 86 6.15 15.36 14.17
N PRO A 87 6.49 14.38 15.03
CA PRO A 87 7.84 14.27 15.57
C PRO A 87 8.91 14.01 14.51
N VAL A 88 8.58 13.43 13.36
CA VAL A 88 9.55 13.16 12.27
C VAL A 88 10.18 14.46 11.79
N PHE A 89 9.39 15.53 11.65
CA PHE A 89 9.90 16.84 11.24
C PHE A 89 10.82 17.49 12.27
N LYS A 90 10.70 17.12 13.55
CA LYS A 90 11.59 17.64 14.60
C LYS A 90 12.88 16.83 14.70
N ILE A 91 12.83 15.54 14.38
CA ILE A 91 14.00 14.66 14.36
C ILE A 91 14.93 15.01 13.20
N TYR A 92 14.36 15.45 12.09
CA TYR A 92 15.04 15.77 10.84
C TYR A 92 14.82 17.25 10.46
N ASP A 93 15.05 18.14 11.41
CA ASP A 93 14.92 19.60 11.21
C ASP A 93 16.02 20.17 10.30
N ASP A 94 17.15 19.49 10.25
CA ASP A 94 18.30 19.67 9.36
C ASP A 94 18.04 19.32 7.88
N TYR A 95 16.86 18.78 7.54
CA TYR A 95 16.44 18.51 6.14
C TYR A 95 15.46 19.58 5.62
N PRO A 96 15.92 20.62 4.88
CA PRO A 96 15.07 21.74 4.49
C PRO A 96 13.91 21.34 3.58
N GLU A 97 14.14 20.39 2.67
CA GLU A 97 13.10 19.89 1.76
C GLU A 97 11.96 19.19 2.51
N LEU A 98 12.28 18.52 3.62
CA LEU A 98 11.27 17.91 4.49
C LEU A 98 10.40 18.98 5.16
N GLN A 99 11.02 20.06 5.64
CA GLN A 99 10.31 21.17 6.28
C GLN A 99 9.41 21.94 5.29
N LYS A 100 9.94 22.27 4.10
CA LYS A 100 9.19 22.93 3.03
C LYS A 100 7.94 22.13 2.64
N ASN A 101 8.06 20.81 2.58
CA ASN A 101 6.98 19.90 2.17
C ASN A 101 6.04 19.48 3.31
N LYS A 102 6.29 19.88 4.57
CA LYS A 102 5.55 19.42 5.76
C LYS A 102 4.03 19.47 5.60
N LYS A 103 3.49 20.60 5.14
CA LYS A 103 2.04 20.77 4.95
C LYS A 103 1.48 19.75 3.93
N ARG A 104 2.16 19.57 2.81
CA ARG A 104 1.78 18.61 1.75
C ARG A 104 1.84 17.19 2.27
N ILE A 105 2.93 16.81 2.94
CA ILE A 105 3.13 15.47 3.51
C ILE A 105 1.99 15.11 4.46
N LEU A 106 1.70 15.99 5.43
CA LEU A 106 0.63 15.77 6.39
C LEU A 106 -0.74 15.65 5.71
N GLN A 107 -1.01 16.44 4.67
CA GLN A 107 -2.25 16.37 3.91
C GLN A 107 -2.40 15.03 3.16
N GLU A 108 -1.35 14.54 2.50
CA GLU A 108 -1.40 13.27 1.77
C GLU A 108 -1.60 12.07 2.71
N LEU A 109 -0.93 12.06 3.86
CA LEU A 109 -1.14 11.04 4.90
C LEU A 109 -2.60 11.01 5.37
N GLU A 110 -3.20 12.18 5.62
CA GLU A 110 -4.59 12.26 6.09
C GLU A 110 -5.61 11.91 5.01
N LYS A 111 -5.37 12.31 3.76
CA LYS A 111 -6.21 11.91 2.63
C LYS A 111 -6.27 10.40 2.54
N GLU A 112 -5.13 9.74 2.63
CA GLU A 112 -5.07 8.27 2.58
C GLU A 112 -5.69 7.63 3.84
N GLU A 113 -5.49 8.20 5.03
CA GLU A 113 -6.16 7.72 6.26
C GLU A 113 -7.68 7.79 6.15
N LYS A 114 -8.23 8.93 5.74
CA LYS A 114 -9.67 9.11 5.53
C LYS A 114 -10.20 8.13 4.48
N LYS A 115 -9.48 7.96 3.37
CA LYS A 115 -9.87 7.04 2.29
C LYS A 115 -9.90 5.60 2.77
N PHE A 116 -8.85 5.14 3.44
CA PHE A 116 -8.75 3.75 3.88
C PHE A 116 -9.70 3.44 5.04
N ASN A 117 -9.91 4.37 5.97
CA ASN A 117 -10.85 4.17 7.09
C ASN A 117 -12.27 3.84 6.61
N LYS A 118 -12.70 4.33 5.43
CA LYS A 118 -14.02 4.00 4.84
C LYS A 118 -14.18 2.52 4.49
N THR A 119 -13.08 1.82 4.17
CA THR A 119 -13.12 0.41 3.73
C THR A 119 -12.52 -0.54 4.76
N LEU A 120 -11.65 -0.07 5.64
CA LEU A 120 -10.93 -0.87 6.64
C LEU A 120 -11.88 -1.70 7.51
N GLU A 121 -12.89 -1.06 8.12
CA GLU A 121 -13.81 -1.74 9.02
C GLU A 121 -14.64 -2.82 8.30
N LYS A 122 -15.13 -2.49 7.10
CA LYS A 122 -15.87 -3.44 6.24
C LYS A 122 -15.00 -4.64 5.87
N GLY A 123 -13.74 -4.41 5.54
CA GLY A 123 -12.80 -5.48 5.18
C GLY A 123 -12.44 -6.36 6.38
N LEU A 124 -12.26 -5.80 7.58
CA LEU A 124 -11.99 -6.59 8.79
C LEU A 124 -13.19 -7.48 9.15
N ASN A 125 -14.41 -6.94 9.05
CA ASN A 125 -15.62 -7.72 9.27
C ASN A 125 -15.78 -8.82 8.21
N LYS A 126 -15.44 -8.54 6.95
CA LYS A 126 -15.47 -9.54 5.88
C LYS A 126 -14.42 -10.63 6.09
N PHE A 127 -13.21 -10.27 6.51
CA PHE A 127 -12.16 -11.22 6.88
C PHE A 127 -12.65 -12.18 7.96
N LYS A 128 -13.20 -11.65 9.08
CA LYS A 128 -13.74 -12.47 10.18
C LYS A 128 -14.79 -13.47 9.70
N ARG A 129 -15.69 -13.06 8.80
CA ARG A 129 -16.70 -13.95 8.20
C ARG A 129 -16.09 -15.03 7.31
N PHE A 130 -15.00 -14.75 6.62
CA PHE A 130 -14.33 -15.76 5.77
C PHE A 130 -13.63 -16.84 6.57
N VAL A 131 -13.18 -16.52 7.79
CA VAL A 131 -12.38 -17.42 8.61
C VAL A 131 -13.16 -18.05 9.78
N SER A 132 -14.41 -17.64 10.01
CA SER A 132 -15.25 -18.14 11.11
C SER A 132 -15.59 -19.62 10.96
N GLU A 133 -15.78 -20.12 9.73
CA GLU A 133 -16.18 -21.51 9.47
C GLU A 133 -14.99 -22.42 9.14
N LYS A 134 -13.92 -21.86 8.59
CA LYS A 134 -12.74 -22.61 8.13
C LYS A 134 -11.48 -21.88 8.57
N LYS A 135 -10.55 -22.58 9.22
CA LYS A 135 -9.20 -22.08 9.53
C LYS A 135 -8.30 -21.98 8.29
N LYS A 136 -8.86 -21.54 7.15
CA LYS A 136 -8.15 -21.30 5.89
C LYS A 136 -8.81 -20.15 5.14
N LEU A 137 -8.00 -19.20 4.69
CA LEU A 137 -8.42 -18.16 3.76
C LEU A 137 -8.05 -18.59 2.34
N SER A 138 -9.05 -18.68 1.44
CA SER A 138 -8.83 -19.05 0.05
C SER A 138 -8.19 -17.93 -0.76
N GLY A 139 -7.49 -18.25 -1.85
CA GLY A 139 -6.99 -17.27 -2.82
C GLY A 139 -8.07 -16.31 -3.33
N LYS A 140 -9.29 -16.81 -3.61
CA LYS A 140 -10.43 -15.98 -4.06
C LYS A 140 -10.86 -14.96 -3.01
N ASN A 141 -11.00 -15.40 -1.76
CA ASN A 141 -11.40 -14.51 -0.66
C ASN A 141 -10.29 -13.49 -0.34
N THR A 142 -9.02 -13.92 -0.43
CA THR A 142 -7.86 -13.02 -0.31
C THR A 142 -7.90 -11.95 -1.40
N PHE A 143 -8.10 -12.35 -2.66
CA PHE A 143 -8.17 -11.44 -3.78
C PHE A 143 -9.33 -10.45 -3.63
N LEU A 144 -10.49 -10.89 -3.10
CA LEU A 144 -11.60 -9.99 -2.80
C LEU A 144 -11.23 -8.93 -1.73
N LEU A 145 -10.57 -9.33 -0.63
CA LEU A 145 -10.10 -8.41 0.40
C LEU A 145 -9.12 -7.37 -0.19
N TYR A 146 -8.22 -7.83 -1.04
CA TYR A 146 -7.27 -6.99 -1.76
C TYR A 146 -7.97 -5.99 -2.69
N GLN A 147 -8.79 -6.49 -3.61
CA GLN A 147 -9.38 -5.68 -4.68
C GLN A 147 -10.51 -4.77 -4.19
N SER A 148 -11.46 -5.32 -3.45
CA SER A 148 -12.71 -4.61 -3.10
C SER A 148 -12.60 -3.79 -1.83
N TYR A 149 -11.79 -4.23 -0.88
CA TYR A 149 -11.62 -3.56 0.42
C TYR A 149 -10.29 -2.82 0.54
N GLY A 150 -9.38 -3.03 -0.42
CA GLY A 150 -8.10 -2.33 -0.50
C GLY A 150 -7.10 -2.80 0.54
N PHE A 151 -7.19 -4.05 1.00
CA PHE A 151 -6.28 -4.58 2.01
C PHE A 151 -4.96 -4.95 1.36
N PRO A 152 -3.82 -4.37 1.79
CA PRO A 152 -2.52 -4.85 1.36
C PRO A 152 -2.38 -6.35 1.65
N ILE A 153 -1.72 -7.10 0.76
CA ILE A 153 -1.55 -8.55 0.94
C ILE A 153 -0.82 -8.88 2.23
N GLU A 154 0.16 -8.06 2.61
CA GLU A 154 0.92 -8.17 3.86
C GLU A 154 0.02 -8.08 5.09
N MET A 155 -0.98 -7.18 5.05
CA MET A 155 -1.95 -7.04 6.14
C MET A 155 -2.86 -8.27 6.25
N ILE A 156 -3.23 -8.89 5.12
CA ILE A 156 -4.03 -10.12 5.13
C ILE A 156 -3.22 -11.28 5.68
N GLU A 157 -1.97 -11.41 5.27
CA GLU A 157 -1.02 -12.43 5.75
C GLU A 157 -0.82 -12.34 7.26
N GLU A 158 -0.55 -11.14 7.78
CA GLU A 158 -0.43 -10.90 9.23
C GLU A 158 -1.70 -11.21 10.01
N GLU A 159 -2.87 -10.86 9.46
CA GLU A 159 -4.15 -11.17 10.09
C GLU A 159 -4.39 -12.70 10.12
N CYS A 160 -3.96 -13.40 9.07
CA CYS A 160 -4.02 -14.87 9.04
C CYS A 160 -3.09 -15.49 10.09
N GLU A 161 -1.84 -15.03 10.18
CA GLU A 161 -0.86 -15.50 11.17
C GLU A 161 -1.38 -15.31 12.60
N LYS A 162 -1.87 -14.10 12.92
CA LYS A 162 -2.42 -13.78 14.25
C LYS A 162 -3.58 -14.68 14.67
N ASN A 163 -4.43 -15.06 13.71
CA ASN A 163 -5.62 -15.88 13.97
C ASN A 163 -5.39 -17.37 13.70
N ASN A 164 -4.13 -17.81 13.47
CA ASN A 164 -3.79 -19.20 13.12
C ASN A 164 -4.59 -19.73 11.91
N ILE A 165 -4.78 -18.88 10.89
CA ILE A 165 -5.51 -19.20 9.66
C ILE A 165 -4.51 -19.60 8.58
N LYS A 166 -4.76 -20.73 7.90
CA LYS A 166 -3.96 -21.14 6.75
C LYS A 166 -4.11 -20.14 5.61
N PHE A 167 -3.00 -19.62 5.12
CA PHE A 167 -2.91 -18.66 4.03
C PHE A 167 -1.89 -19.16 2.99
N SER A 168 -2.14 -18.88 1.71
CA SER A 168 -1.21 -19.20 0.62
C SER A 168 -1.06 -18.04 -0.33
N ARG A 169 0.12 -17.41 -0.32
CA ARG A 169 0.46 -16.34 -1.25
C ARG A 169 0.37 -16.78 -2.71
N LYS A 170 0.73 -18.04 -3.01
CA LYS A 170 0.62 -18.63 -4.35
C LYS A 170 -0.84 -18.70 -4.84
N GLU A 171 -1.78 -19.02 -3.95
CA GLU A 171 -3.21 -19.02 -4.32
C GLU A 171 -3.70 -17.61 -4.65
N PHE A 172 -3.26 -16.59 -3.89
CA PHE A 172 -3.57 -15.19 -4.20
C PHE A 172 -2.99 -14.74 -5.54
N GLU A 173 -1.71 -15.01 -5.79
CA GLU A 173 -1.04 -14.65 -7.04
C GLU A 173 -1.72 -15.28 -8.26
N LYS A 174 -2.20 -16.52 -8.13
CA LYS A 174 -2.97 -17.20 -9.18
C LYS A 174 -4.27 -16.47 -9.49
N GLU A 175 -5.03 -16.04 -8.47
CA GLU A 175 -6.27 -15.28 -8.68
C GLU A 175 -5.99 -13.87 -9.22
N GLN A 176 -4.90 -13.23 -8.78
CA GLN A 176 -4.48 -11.94 -9.31
C GLN A 176 -4.11 -12.03 -10.80
N LYS A 177 -3.34 -13.05 -11.20
CA LYS A 177 -2.99 -13.29 -12.61
C LYS A 177 -4.23 -13.53 -13.48
N LYS A 178 -5.14 -14.40 -13.03
CA LYS A 178 -6.43 -14.63 -13.73
C LYS A 178 -7.19 -13.33 -13.94
N HIS A 179 -7.28 -12.47 -12.93
CA HIS A 179 -7.96 -11.19 -13.05
C HIS A 179 -7.24 -10.23 -14.02
N GLN A 180 -5.90 -10.21 -14.02
CA GLN A 180 -5.12 -9.42 -14.97
C GLN A 180 -5.35 -9.89 -16.42
N GLU A 181 -5.35 -11.20 -16.66
CA GLU A 181 -5.63 -11.81 -17.97
C GLU A 181 -7.04 -11.47 -18.44
N LEU A 182 -8.05 -11.62 -17.58
CA LEU A 182 -9.44 -11.25 -17.87
C LEU A 182 -9.59 -9.76 -18.20
N SER A 183 -8.88 -8.88 -17.49
CA SER A 183 -8.91 -7.44 -17.77
C SER A 183 -8.30 -7.12 -19.13
N ARG A 184 -7.21 -7.81 -19.51
CA ARG A 184 -6.56 -7.66 -20.82
C ARG A 184 -7.46 -8.14 -21.95
N THR A 185 -8.12 -9.29 -21.81
CA THR A 185 -9.01 -9.84 -22.83
C THR A 185 -10.31 -9.04 -22.95
N ALA A 186 -10.87 -8.55 -21.84
CA ALA A 186 -12.04 -7.66 -21.85
C ALA A 186 -11.73 -6.30 -22.50
N SER A 187 -10.54 -5.74 -22.27
CA SER A 187 -10.07 -4.55 -23.00
C SER A 187 -9.93 -4.83 -24.49
N ALA A 188 -9.28 -5.93 -24.88
CA ALA A 188 -9.13 -6.31 -26.30
C ALA A 188 -10.48 -6.54 -27.00
N GLY A 189 -11.48 -7.10 -26.31
CA GLY A 189 -12.85 -7.25 -26.82
C GLY A 189 -13.59 -5.93 -26.99
N LYS A 190 -13.41 -4.97 -26.06
CA LYS A 190 -13.97 -3.61 -26.19
C LYS A 190 -13.31 -2.80 -27.32
N PHE A 191 -12.02 -2.99 -27.57
CA PHE A 191 -11.33 -2.34 -28.70
C PHE A 191 -11.78 -2.90 -30.06
N LYS A 192 -12.13 -4.19 -30.17
CA LYS A 192 -12.71 -4.77 -31.39
C LYS A 192 -14.12 -4.27 -31.71
N SER A 193 -14.88 -3.80 -30.71
CA SER A 193 -16.27 -3.35 -30.87
C SER A 193 -16.42 -1.82 -31.01
N GLY A 194 -15.32 -1.05 -30.92
CA GLY A 194 -15.35 0.42 -30.86
C GLY A 194 -14.45 1.14 -31.87
N LEU A 195 -13.82 0.42 -32.80
CA LEU A 195 -13.10 1.04 -33.92
C LEU A 195 -14.11 1.26 -35.06
N ALA A 196 -14.37 2.53 -35.38
CA ALA A 196 -15.21 2.95 -36.50
C ALA A 196 -14.59 2.67 -37.88
N ASP A 197 -13.44 2.00 -37.95
CA ASP A 197 -12.87 1.53 -39.20
C ASP A 197 -11.97 0.30 -38.96
N SER A 198 -12.40 -0.84 -39.48
CA SER A 198 -11.71 -2.13 -39.41
C SER A 198 -10.84 -2.40 -40.65
N SER A 199 -10.38 -1.35 -41.32
CA SER A 199 -9.49 -1.50 -42.47
C SER A 199 -8.15 -2.15 -42.10
N GLU A 200 -7.62 -2.97 -43.02
CA GLU A 200 -6.35 -3.69 -42.87
C GLU A 200 -5.17 -2.74 -42.60
N ALA A 201 -5.27 -1.50 -43.08
CA ALA A 201 -4.32 -0.42 -42.86
C ALA A 201 -4.20 -0.02 -41.38
N THR A 202 -5.33 0.13 -40.68
CA THR A 202 -5.36 0.50 -39.26
C THR A 202 -4.70 -0.58 -38.39
N THR A 203 -4.93 -1.85 -38.71
CA THR A 203 -4.33 -2.98 -37.99
C THR A 203 -2.81 -3.05 -38.22
N LYS A 204 -2.35 -2.79 -39.45
CA LYS A 204 -0.91 -2.71 -39.79
C LYS A 204 -0.21 -1.56 -39.09
N LEU A 205 -0.81 -0.36 -39.10
CA LEU A 205 -0.27 0.82 -38.42
C LEU A 205 -0.17 0.63 -36.90
N HIS A 206 -1.18 0.02 -36.28
CA HIS A 206 -1.19 -0.26 -34.85
C HIS A 206 -0.13 -1.30 -34.45
N THR A 207 0.09 -2.31 -35.29
CA THR A 207 1.16 -3.31 -35.09
C THR A 207 2.53 -2.66 -35.24
N ALA A 208 2.71 -1.79 -36.23
CA ALA A 208 3.94 -1.04 -36.43
C ALA A 208 4.26 -0.11 -35.24
N ALA A 209 3.25 0.61 -34.71
CA ALA A 209 3.41 1.46 -33.53
C ALA A 209 3.83 0.65 -32.29
N HIS A 210 3.24 -0.53 -32.09
CA HIS A 210 3.59 -1.39 -30.96
C HIS A 210 5.01 -1.96 -31.07
N LEU A 211 5.45 -2.32 -32.28
CA LEU A 211 6.82 -2.78 -32.53
C LEU A 211 7.85 -1.65 -32.36
N LEU A 212 7.53 -0.43 -32.79
CA LEU A 212 8.35 0.76 -32.58
C LEU A 212 8.49 1.08 -31.10
N LEU A 213 7.39 1.06 -30.33
CA LEU A 213 7.43 1.32 -28.90
C LEU A 213 8.28 0.27 -28.16
N LYS A 214 8.12 -1.01 -28.48
CA LYS A 214 8.97 -2.08 -27.93
C LYS A 214 10.45 -1.91 -28.28
N ARG A 215 10.75 -1.38 -29.47
CA ARG A 215 12.12 -1.09 -29.89
C ARG A 215 12.72 0.08 -29.12
N VAL A 216 11.93 1.12 -28.85
CA VAL A 216 12.33 2.26 -28.01
C VAL A 216 12.57 1.82 -26.57
N GLU A 217 11.68 1.02 -25.98
CA GLU A 217 11.87 0.45 -24.65
C GLU A 217 13.12 -0.44 -24.57
N PHE A 218 13.37 -1.26 -25.59
CA PHE A 218 14.58 -2.08 -25.67
C PHE A 218 15.85 -1.21 -25.73
N VAL A 219 15.86 -0.14 -26.52
CA VAL A 219 17.02 0.77 -26.64
C VAL A 219 17.25 1.54 -25.34
N LEU A 220 16.19 2.03 -24.69
CA LEU A 220 16.29 2.70 -23.39
C LEU A 220 16.88 1.78 -22.31
N ASN A 221 16.39 0.54 -22.23
CA ASN A 221 16.92 -0.45 -21.29
C ASN A 221 18.35 -0.90 -21.62
N PHE A 222 18.76 -0.83 -22.89
CA PHE A 222 20.12 -1.17 -23.31
C PHE A 222 21.13 -0.05 -23.01
N LEU A 223 20.68 1.21 -22.95
CA LEU A 223 21.52 2.36 -22.59
C LEU A 223 21.79 2.46 -21.08
N GLU A 224 20.91 1.90 -20.24
CA GLU A 224 21.11 1.81 -18.78
C GLU A 224 22.09 0.70 -18.34
N LEU A 225 22.59 -0.13 -19.28
CA LEU A 225 23.46 -1.29 -19.00
C LEU A 225 24.87 -1.20 -19.59
N ARG A 226 25.34 -0.02 -20.01
CA ARG A 226 26.78 0.18 -20.27
C ARG A 226 27.49 0.62 -18.97
N PRO A 227 28.66 0.03 -18.65
CA PRO A 227 29.47 0.44 -17.50
C PRO A 227 30.02 1.86 -17.66
#